data_AF-A0A977KUR5-F1
#
_entry.id   AF-A0A977KUR5-F1
#
_cell.length_a   1.000
_cell.length_b   1.000
_cell.length_c   1.000
_cell.angle_alpha   90.00
_cell.angle_beta   90.00
_cell.angle_gamma   90.00
#
_symmetry.space_group_name_H-M   'P 1'
#
loop_
_entity.id
_entity.type
_entity.pdbx_description
1 polymer ?
#
loop_
_entity_poly.entity_id
_entity_poly.type
_entity_poly.pdbx_seq_one_letter_code
_entity_poly.pdbx_strand_id
1 'polypeptide(L)'
;MSNLTPFALRDTPALIERIFPAQKISAEAQKERKAGAGQTLTALGSYWKGRKPLIMVRAIVLGCLLPVTEDLEADLQIFEQLMAIADESFSRREPKLKVAELAERIRLENPWDFFDYILPKGKNLPLFEGGDNEDNIANLTFPLQIPLKVRWKRGLPDAEKQKIYGLALEGLTYEEKVNLCKRPEELDPEMLYGPIWPAVNAHLGRFGISAQSHQELVEQLGILRFGHRPKVGDTFCGGGSIPFEAARLGCDVYASDLNPVACMLTWGALNIIGASPERRAEIEQAQREVAEAVDQEIVTLGIEHNERGDRAKAYLGLAEKS
;
A
#
# COMPACT_ATOMS: atom_id res chain seq x y z
N MET A 1 3.54 -5.73 -30.01
CA MET A 1 2.09 -5.71 -29.68
C MET A 1 1.71 -7.14 -29.32
N SER A 2 1.20 -7.36 -28.11
CA SER A 2 0.66 -8.66 -27.70
C SER A 2 -0.51 -9.01 -28.64
N ASN A 3 -0.46 -10.18 -29.25
CA ASN A 3 -1.51 -10.65 -30.16
C ASN A 3 -2.62 -11.32 -29.32
N LEU A 4 -3.41 -10.49 -28.62
CA LEU A 4 -4.51 -10.97 -27.78
C LEU A 4 -5.68 -11.40 -28.66
N THR A 5 -6.24 -12.57 -28.41
CA THR A 5 -7.45 -13.05 -29.08
C THR A 5 -8.67 -12.73 -28.20
N PRO A 6 -9.54 -11.79 -28.58
CA PRO A 6 -10.73 -11.46 -27.81
C PRO A 6 -11.55 -12.71 -27.49
N PHE A 7 -12.08 -12.79 -26.26
CA PHE A 7 -12.90 -13.91 -25.78
C PHE A 7 -12.21 -15.29 -25.67
N ALA A 8 -10.89 -15.38 -25.82
CA ALA A 8 -10.15 -16.63 -25.63
C ALA A 8 -10.28 -17.25 -24.22
N LEU A 9 -10.65 -16.45 -23.21
CA LEU A 9 -10.87 -16.88 -21.82
C LEU A 9 -12.34 -16.76 -21.39
N ARG A 10 -13.29 -16.66 -22.34
CA ARG A 10 -14.72 -16.46 -22.05
C ARG A 10 -15.28 -17.55 -21.13
N ASP A 11 -14.97 -18.80 -21.43
CA ASP A 11 -15.51 -19.97 -20.73
C ASP A 11 -14.50 -20.57 -19.73
N THR A 12 -13.32 -19.95 -19.58
CA THR A 12 -12.31 -20.40 -18.62
C THR A 12 -12.74 -20.01 -17.21
N PRO A 13 -12.73 -20.94 -16.23
CA PRO A 13 -13.05 -20.63 -14.85
C PRO A 13 -12.21 -19.47 -14.30
N ALA A 14 -12.82 -18.65 -13.45
CA ALA A 14 -12.12 -17.61 -12.73
C ALA A 14 -11.41 -18.20 -11.50
N LEU A 15 -10.27 -17.62 -11.12
CA LEU A 15 -9.49 -18.10 -9.98
C LEU A 15 -10.35 -18.27 -8.73
N ILE A 16 -11.16 -17.26 -8.42
CA ILE A 16 -12.03 -17.23 -7.23
C ILE A 16 -13.04 -18.40 -7.18
N GLU A 17 -13.37 -19.01 -8.32
CA GLU A 17 -14.28 -20.16 -8.39
C GLU A 17 -13.61 -21.47 -7.96
N ARG A 18 -12.27 -21.51 -7.94
CA ARG A 18 -11.48 -22.72 -7.65
C ARG A 18 -10.59 -22.56 -6.43
N ILE A 19 -9.98 -21.40 -6.22
CA ILE A 19 -9.11 -21.13 -5.09
C ILE A 19 -9.12 -19.64 -4.72
N PHE A 20 -9.19 -19.36 -3.42
CA PHE A 20 -9.17 -17.98 -2.91
C PHE A 20 -8.57 -17.93 -1.50
N PRO A 21 -7.50 -17.16 -1.24
CA PRO A 21 -6.82 -17.14 0.05
C PRO A 21 -7.56 -16.28 1.08
N ALA A 22 -8.78 -16.70 1.43
CA ALA A 22 -9.71 -15.92 2.26
C ALA A 22 -9.13 -15.52 3.63
N GLN A 23 -8.30 -16.38 4.24
CA GLN A 23 -7.65 -16.09 5.53
C GLN A 23 -6.66 -14.92 5.42
N LYS A 24 -5.76 -14.93 4.41
CA LYS A 24 -4.80 -13.84 4.18
C LYS A 24 -5.52 -12.53 3.87
N ILE A 25 -6.53 -12.58 3.00
CA ILE A 25 -7.33 -11.40 2.63
C ILE A 25 -8.09 -10.83 3.83
N SER A 26 -8.63 -11.70 4.69
CA SER A 26 -9.29 -11.29 5.93
C SER A 26 -8.34 -10.55 6.87
N ALA A 27 -7.11 -11.04 7.05
CA ALA A 27 -6.11 -10.38 7.89
C ALA A 27 -5.75 -8.97 7.37
N GLU A 28 -5.53 -8.81 6.05
CA GLU A 28 -5.28 -7.51 5.43
C GLU A 28 -6.49 -6.55 5.59
N ALA A 29 -7.70 -7.07 5.34
CA ALA A 29 -8.94 -6.31 5.48
C ALA A 29 -9.16 -5.83 6.93
N GLN A 30 -8.82 -6.65 7.92
CA GLN A 30 -8.89 -6.26 9.34
C GLN A 30 -7.90 -5.16 9.68
N LYS A 31 -6.67 -5.23 9.15
CA LYS A 31 -5.68 -4.17 9.33
C LYS A 31 -6.16 -2.84 8.76
N GLU A 32 -6.73 -2.83 7.55
CA GLU A 32 -7.29 -1.61 6.97
C GLU A 32 -8.43 -1.06 7.84
N ARG A 33 -9.36 -1.90 8.29
CA ARG A 33 -10.46 -1.48 9.16
C ARG A 33 -9.99 -0.83 10.46
N LYS A 34 -8.90 -1.33 11.05
CA LYS A 34 -8.30 -0.82 12.29
C LYS A 34 -7.41 0.40 12.08
N ALA A 35 -7.12 0.82 10.84
CA ALA A 35 -6.20 1.92 10.56
C ALA A 35 -6.74 3.33 10.88
N GLY A 36 -8.04 3.48 11.20
CA GLY A 36 -8.63 4.76 11.59
C GLY A 36 -8.39 5.86 10.54
N ALA A 37 -7.76 6.97 10.95
CA ALA A 37 -7.40 8.08 10.06
C ALA A 37 -6.36 7.72 8.98
N GLY A 38 -5.62 6.61 9.15
CA GLY A 38 -4.66 6.13 8.14
C GLY A 38 -5.33 5.51 6.91
N GLN A 39 -6.62 5.25 6.94
CA GLN A 39 -7.36 4.68 5.81
C GLN A 39 -7.40 5.64 4.61
N THR A 40 -7.10 5.14 3.42
CA THR A 40 -6.92 5.94 2.19
C THR A 40 -8.12 6.82 1.85
N LEU A 41 -9.34 6.34 2.08
CA LEU A 41 -10.58 7.06 1.72
C LEU A 41 -11.26 7.78 2.89
N THR A 42 -10.69 7.75 4.10
CA THR A 42 -11.37 8.30 5.28
C THR A 42 -11.35 9.83 5.34
N ALA A 43 -10.43 10.47 4.62
CA ALA A 43 -10.34 11.93 4.54
C ALA A 43 -11.61 12.60 3.98
N LEU A 44 -12.41 11.89 3.18
CA LEU A 44 -13.60 12.47 2.55
C LEU A 44 -14.89 12.19 3.35
N GLY A 45 -15.00 11.11 4.12
CA GLY A 45 -16.25 10.80 4.81
C GLY A 45 -16.14 9.64 5.79
N SER A 46 -15.69 9.93 7.02
CA SER A 46 -15.61 8.96 8.13
C SER A 46 -16.96 8.36 8.55
N TYR A 47 -18.08 8.99 8.17
CA TYR A 47 -19.42 8.64 8.63
C TYR A 47 -20.14 7.58 7.77
N TRP A 48 -19.63 7.21 6.60
CA TRP A 48 -20.30 6.25 5.72
C TRP A 48 -20.08 4.79 6.16
N LYS A 49 -20.96 4.30 7.03
CA LYS A 49 -20.95 2.92 7.54
C LYS A 49 -21.25 1.94 6.39
N GLY A 50 -20.25 1.18 5.95
CA GLY A 50 -20.42 0.16 4.89
C GLY A 50 -19.25 0.02 3.92
N ARG A 51 -18.21 0.86 4.06
CA ARG A 51 -17.01 0.83 3.22
C ARG A 51 -16.42 -0.57 3.13
N LYS A 52 -16.10 -1.00 1.92
CA LYS A 52 -15.41 -2.26 1.66
C LYS A 52 -13.89 -2.00 1.68
N PRO A 53 -13.08 -2.82 2.36
CA PRO A 53 -11.64 -2.68 2.32
C PRO A 53 -11.11 -2.73 0.88
N LEU A 54 -10.21 -1.82 0.52
CA LEU A 54 -9.65 -1.71 -0.83
C LEU A 54 -8.96 -3.02 -1.22
N ILE A 55 -8.20 -3.62 -0.29
CA ILE A 55 -7.55 -4.91 -0.53
C ILE A 55 -8.56 -6.02 -0.86
N MET A 56 -9.77 -5.96 -0.29
CA MET A 56 -10.82 -6.93 -0.58
C MET A 56 -11.42 -6.70 -1.97
N VAL A 57 -11.62 -5.44 -2.38
CA VAL A 57 -12.08 -5.10 -3.72
C VAL A 57 -11.07 -5.58 -4.76
N ARG A 58 -9.77 -5.30 -4.53
CA ARG A 58 -8.68 -5.78 -5.41
C ARG A 58 -8.69 -7.30 -5.54
N ALA A 59 -8.81 -8.01 -4.43
CA ALA A 59 -8.87 -9.47 -4.43
C ALA A 59 -10.02 -10.00 -5.26
N ILE A 60 -11.21 -9.38 -5.17
CA ILE A 60 -12.38 -9.79 -5.96
C ILE A 60 -12.16 -9.48 -7.45
N VAL A 61 -11.71 -8.28 -7.80
CA VAL A 61 -11.47 -7.90 -9.21
C VAL A 61 -10.45 -8.84 -9.85
N LEU A 62 -9.30 -9.04 -9.21
CA LEU A 62 -8.26 -9.94 -9.75
C LEU A 62 -8.71 -11.40 -9.74
N GLY A 63 -9.40 -11.84 -8.68
CA GLY A 63 -9.93 -13.20 -8.56
C GLY A 63 -10.95 -13.56 -9.63
N CYS A 64 -11.76 -12.58 -10.06
CA CYS A 64 -12.71 -12.73 -11.18
C CYS A 64 -12.03 -12.70 -12.56
N LEU A 65 -10.87 -12.05 -12.69
CA LEU A 65 -10.20 -11.86 -13.98
C LEU A 65 -9.14 -12.93 -14.28
N LEU A 66 -8.43 -13.43 -13.27
CA LEU A 66 -7.36 -14.41 -13.49
C LEU A 66 -7.95 -15.75 -13.97
N PRO A 67 -7.40 -16.36 -15.03
CA PRO A 67 -7.80 -17.69 -15.47
C PRO A 67 -7.24 -18.76 -14.54
N VAL A 68 -8.00 -19.85 -14.38
CA VAL A 68 -7.49 -21.09 -13.81
C VAL A 68 -6.73 -21.86 -14.89
N THR A 69 -5.55 -22.35 -14.54
CA THR A 69 -4.72 -23.22 -15.37
C THR A 69 -4.68 -24.63 -14.76
N GLU A 70 -3.91 -25.53 -15.38
CA GLU A 70 -3.64 -26.87 -14.84
C GLU A 70 -2.82 -26.83 -13.53
N ASP A 71 -2.17 -25.70 -13.23
CA ASP A 71 -1.35 -25.50 -12.04
C ASP A 71 -1.99 -24.45 -11.11
N LEU A 72 -2.91 -24.93 -10.27
CA LEU A 72 -3.63 -24.09 -9.30
C LEU A 72 -2.70 -23.47 -8.24
N GLU A 73 -1.56 -24.09 -7.94
CA GLU A 73 -0.60 -23.55 -6.98
C GLU A 73 0.13 -22.35 -7.56
N ALA A 74 0.60 -22.47 -8.81
CA ALA A 74 1.17 -21.34 -9.55
C ALA A 74 0.14 -20.22 -9.77
N ASP A 75 -1.11 -20.55 -10.08
CA ASP A 75 -2.18 -19.55 -10.21
C ASP A 75 -2.38 -18.75 -8.91
N LEU A 76 -2.41 -19.45 -7.77
CA LEU A 76 -2.52 -18.81 -6.46
C LEU A 76 -1.27 -17.98 -6.15
N GLN A 77 -0.06 -18.47 -6.46
CA GLN A 77 1.17 -17.72 -6.23
C GLN A 77 1.17 -16.40 -7.01
N ILE A 78 0.78 -16.42 -8.29
CA ILE A 78 0.65 -15.21 -9.11
C ILE A 78 -0.39 -14.25 -8.53
N PHE A 79 -1.54 -14.77 -8.07
CA PHE A 79 -2.52 -13.95 -7.38
C PHE A 79 -1.95 -13.29 -6.12
N GLU A 80 -1.24 -14.05 -5.28
CA GLU A 80 -0.64 -13.52 -4.06
C GLU A 80 0.43 -12.45 -4.33
N GLN A 81 1.20 -12.60 -5.40
CA GLN A 81 2.15 -11.59 -5.88
C GLN A 81 1.43 -10.32 -6.33
N LEU A 82 0.40 -10.43 -7.17
CA LEU A 82 -0.41 -9.29 -7.64
C LEU A 82 -1.12 -8.56 -6.50
N MET A 83 -1.40 -9.27 -5.41
CA MET A 83 -1.99 -8.73 -4.18
C MET A 83 -0.94 -8.15 -3.21
N ALA A 84 0.36 -8.37 -3.43
CA ALA A 84 1.44 -8.12 -2.47
C ALA A 84 1.23 -8.80 -1.10
N ILE A 85 0.66 -10.00 -1.12
CA ILE A 85 0.45 -10.87 0.05
C ILE A 85 1.29 -12.15 -0.01
N ALA A 86 2.08 -12.33 -1.06
CA ALA A 86 3.12 -13.35 -1.10
C ALA A 86 4.22 -13.02 -0.07
N ASP A 87 4.88 -14.05 0.46
CA ASP A 87 5.85 -13.89 1.55
C ASP A 87 7.01 -12.96 1.17
N GLU A 88 7.50 -13.09 -0.07
CA GLU A 88 8.54 -12.25 -0.65
C GLU A 88 8.13 -10.78 -0.81
N SER A 89 6.83 -10.47 -0.73
CA SER A 89 6.32 -9.10 -0.86
C SER A 89 6.47 -8.29 0.42
N PHE A 90 6.49 -8.92 1.59
CA PHE A 90 6.50 -8.20 2.86
C PHE A 90 7.79 -7.40 3.10
N SER A 91 8.92 -7.85 2.56
CA SER A 91 10.17 -7.08 2.62
C SER A 91 10.09 -5.73 1.90
N ARG A 92 9.25 -5.64 0.85
CA ARG A 92 8.96 -4.42 0.10
C ARG A 92 7.86 -3.57 0.72
N ARG A 93 7.21 -4.05 1.78
CA ARG A 93 6.11 -3.35 2.47
C ARG A 93 6.57 -2.50 3.64
N GLU A 94 7.79 -1.96 3.57
CA GLU A 94 8.40 -1.10 4.61
C GLU A 94 8.11 -1.56 6.05
N PRO A 95 8.67 -2.70 6.50
CA PRO A 95 8.45 -3.22 7.84
C PRO A 95 8.89 -2.22 8.91
N LYS A 96 8.06 -2.02 9.94
CA LYS A 96 8.33 -1.16 11.09
C LYS A 96 9.28 -1.86 12.09
N LEU A 97 10.50 -2.13 11.65
CA LEU A 97 11.56 -2.75 12.45
C LEU A 97 12.71 -1.76 12.65
N LYS A 98 13.16 -1.62 13.90
CA LYS A 98 14.35 -0.80 14.20
C LYS A 98 15.62 -1.56 13.85
N VAL A 99 16.68 -0.83 13.50
CA VAL A 99 17.98 -1.45 13.17
C VAL A 99 18.55 -2.28 14.33
N ALA A 100 18.32 -1.87 15.58
CA ALA A 100 18.69 -2.67 16.75
C ALA A 100 17.97 -4.02 16.78
N GLU A 101 16.66 -4.04 16.52
CA GLU A 101 15.86 -5.27 16.46
C GLU A 101 16.31 -6.19 15.31
N LEU A 102 16.68 -5.61 14.15
CA LEU A 102 17.27 -6.36 13.05
C LEU A 102 18.57 -7.05 13.50
N ALA A 103 19.45 -6.30 14.16
CA ALA A 103 20.75 -6.79 14.58
C ALA A 103 20.71 -7.86 15.67
N GLU A 104 19.61 -7.98 16.41
CA GLU A 104 19.39 -9.05 17.40
C GLU A 104 18.74 -10.29 16.79
N ARG A 105 18.07 -10.13 15.64
CA ARG A 105 17.19 -11.15 15.08
C ARG A 105 17.79 -11.93 13.91
N ILE A 106 18.51 -11.25 13.02
CA ILE A 106 19.00 -11.86 11.78
C ILE A 106 20.39 -12.46 11.97
N ARG A 107 20.71 -13.44 11.12
CA ARG A 107 22.06 -13.96 10.99
C ARG A 107 22.72 -13.31 9.78
N LEU A 108 23.83 -12.61 10.00
CA LEU A 108 24.64 -12.03 8.94
C LEU A 108 26.12 -12.21 9.28
N GLU A 109 26.85 -12.86 8.37
CA GLU A 109 28.30 -13.03 8.48
C GLU A 109 29.03 -11.70 8.30
N ASN A 110 28.59 -10.87 7.35
CA ASN A 110 29.21 -9.56 7.06
C ASN A 110 28.20 -8.42 7.27
N PRO A 111 27.86 -8.05 8.53
CA PRO A 111 26.88 -7.00 8.79
C PRO A 111 27.32 -5.63 8.26
N TRP A 112 28.63 -5.38 8.16
CA TRP A 112 29.20 -4.09 7.73
C TRP A 112 29.06 -3.79 6.24
N ASP A 113 28.60 -4.77 5.46
CA ASP A 113 28.15 -4.55 4.09
C ASP A 113 26.89 -3.67 4.07
N PHE A 114 26.04 -3.79 5.11
CA PHE A 114 24.72 -3.16 5.20
C PHE A 114 24.60 -2.08 6.29
N PHE A 115 25.43 -2.15 7.31
CA PHE A 115 25.32 -1.30 8.51
C PHE A 115 26.61 -0.54 8.79
N ASP A 116 26.45 0.66 9.34
CA ASP A 116 27.52 1.40 10.03
C ASP A 116 27.32 1.26 11.55
N TYR A 117 28.40 1.34 12.32
CA TYR A 117 28.35 1.36 13.77
C TYR A 117 28.74 2.73 14.36
N ILE A 118 28.32 2.96 15.61
CA ILE A 118 28.66 4.14 16.39
C ILE A 118 29.38 3.68 17.66
N LEU A 119 30.65 4.05 17.78
CA LEU A 119 31.44 3.77 18.98
C LEU A 119 30.96 4.62 20.16
N PRO A 120 30.70 4.02 21.34
CA PRO A 120 30.42 4.78 22.55
C PRO A 120 31.68 5.55 22.98
N LYS A 121 31.60 6.89 23.02
CA LYS A 121 32.71 7.73 23.52
C LYS A 121 33.07 7.34 24.95
N GLY A 122 34.36 7.06 25.21
CA GLY A 122 34.90 6.86 26.55
C GLY A 122 34.62 5.50 27.21
N LYS A 123 34.08 4.52 26.48
CA LYS A 123 34.01 3.13 26.95
C LYS A 123 35.03 2.30 26.18
N ASN A 124 36.03 1.75 26.87
CA ASN A 124 36.74 0.59 26.35
C ASN A 124 35.70 -0.54 26.26
N LEU A 125 35.41 -1.00 25.04
CA LEU A 125 34.64 -2.22 24.84
C LEU A 125 35.49 -3.36 25.43
N PRO A 126 35.04 -4.05 26.49
CA PRO A 126 35.89 -4.97 27.27
C PRO A 126 36.13 -6.32 26.58
N LEU A 127 36.13 -6.36 25.24
CA LEU A 127 35.83 -7.58 24.50
C LEU A 127 37.01 -8.27 23.83
N PHE A 128 38.19 -7.66 23.76
CA PHE A 128 39.29 -8.28 23.01
C PHE A 128 40.65 -8.01 23.68
N GLU A 129 41.25 -9.05 24.25
CA GLU A 129 42.65 -9.03 24.66
C GLU A 129 43.53 -9.02 23.40
N GLY A 130 44.25 -7.92 23.13
CA GLY A 130 45.41 -7.93 22.24
C GLY A 130 45.24 -7.46 20.79
N GLY A 131 44.18 -6.73 20.42
CA GLY A 131 44.03 -6.13 19.08
C GLY A 131 43.38 -4.74 19.10
N ASP A 132 43.53 -3.97 18.01
CA ASP A 132 42.86 -2.68 17.87
C ASP A 132 41.34 -2.86 17.86
N ASN A 133 40.60 -1.95 18.52
CA ASN A 133 39.14 -2.05 18.65
C ASN A 133 38.43 -2.11 17.28
N GLU A 134 39.00 -1.52 16.24
CA GLU A 134 38.41 -1.50 14.88
C GLU A 134 38.50 -2.86 14.18
N ASP A 135 39.66 -3.54 14.23
CA ASP A 135 39.84 -4.87 13.65
C ASP A 135 38.93 -5.90 14.31
N ASN A 136 38.72 -5.76 15.62
CA ASN A 136 37.83 -6.64 16.35
C ASN A 136 36.34 -6.42 16.02
N ILE A 137 35.94 -5.17 15.74
CA ILE A 137 34.56 -4.87 15.33
C ILE A 137 34.31 -5.35 13.90
N ALA A 138 35.30 -5.23 13.01
CA ALA A 138 35.20 -5.67 11.62
C ALA A 138 34.83 -7.16 11.48
N ASN A 139 35.20 -7.99 12.46
CA ASN A 139 34.93 -9.43 12.48
C ASN A 139 33.61 -9.82 13.18
N LEU A 140 32.82 -8.86 13.68
CA LEU A 140 31.54 -9.16 14.33
C LEU A 140 30.48 -9.58 13.31
N THR A 141 29.66 -10.55 13.71
CA THR A 141 28.50 -11.04 12.97
C THR A 141 27.19 -10.66 13.68
N PHE A 142 26.08 -10.75 12.97
CA PHE A 142 24.76 -10.73 13.60
C PHE A 142 24.28 -12.16 13.92
N PRO A 143 23.58 -12.40 15.04
CA PRO A 143 23.08 -11.40 15.98
C PRO A 143 24.16 -10.79 16.88
N LEU A 144 24.10 -9.47 17.11
CA LEU A 144 25.07 -8.78 17.95
C LEU A 144 24.97 -9.26 19.40
N GLN A 145 26.09 -9.73 19.94
CA GLN A 145 26.19 -10.16 21.35
C GLN A 145 26.65 -9.02 22.27
N ILE A 146 26.85 -7.82 21.73
CA ILE A 146 27.43 -6.67 22.41
C ILE A 146 26.53 -5.44 22.21
N PRO A 147 26.50 -4.50 23.16
CA PRO A 147 25.66 -3.31 23.07
C PRO A 147 26.30 -2.25 22.15
N LEU A 148 26.47 -2.59 20.86
CA LEU A 148 26.99 -1.71 19.83
C LEU A 148 25.82 -1.07 19.08
N LYS A 149 25.81 0.26 19.01
CA LYS A 149 24.78 0.98 18.28
C LYS A 149 25.06 0.90 16.79
N VAL A 150 24.10 0.35 16.04
CA VAL A 150 24.16 0.22 14.58
C VAL A 150 23.11 1.08 13.88
N ARG A 151 23.41 1.49 12.65
CA ARG A 151 22.51 2.22 11.75
C ARG A 151 22.70 1.72 10.32
N TRP A 152 21.74 1.96 9.44
CA TRP A 152 21.91 1.69 8.02
C TRP A 152 23.14 2.42 7.46
N LYS A 153 23.89 1.72 6.61
CA LYS A 153 24.99 2.31 5.85
C LYS A 153 24.46 3.44 4.96
N ARG A 154 25.18 4.56 4.95
CA ARG A 154 24.76 5.73 4.16
C ARG A 154 24.72 5.39 2.67
N GLY A 155 23.61 5.71 2.01
CA GLY A 155 23.44 5.48 0.58
C GLY A 155 23.14 4.02 0.20
N LEU A 156 22.88 3.14 1.18
CA LEU A 156 22.49 1.77 0.89
C LEU A 156 21.19 1.75 0.06
N PRO A 157 21.19 1.10 -1.12
CA PRO A 157 20.01 0.98 -1.96
C PRO A 157 18.85 0.28 -1.23
N ASP A 158 17.62 0.68 -1.53
CA ASP A 158 16.45 0.09 -0.87
C ASP A 158 16.29 -1.40 -1.19
N ALA A 159 16.73 -1.87 -2.36
CA ALA A 159 16.77 -3.29 -2.69
C ALA A 159 17.64 -4.10 -1.72
N GLU A 160 18.76 -3.55 -1.26
CA GLU A 160 19.62 -4.21 -0.26
C GLU A 160 18.97 -4.20 1.12
N LYS A 161 18.30 -3.11 1.52
CA LYS A 161 17.51 -3.08 2.76
C LYS A 161 16.39 -4.12 2.75
N GLN A 162 15.70 -4.28 1.60
CA GLN A 162 14.64 -5.26 1.44
C GLN A 162 15.14 -6.69 1.65
N LYS A 163 16.35 -7.04 1.20
CA LYS A 163 16.94 -8.37 1.50
C LYS A 163 17.06 -8.59 3.01
N ILE A 164 17.57 -7.60 3.73
CA ILE A 164 17.72 -7.66 5.18
C ILE A 164 16.37 -7.73 5.90
N TYR A 165 15.38 -6.96 5.45
CA TYR A 165 14.02 -7.07 5.95
C TYR A 165 13.42 -8.46 5.68
N GLY A 166 13.71 -9.07 4.53
CA GLY A 166 13.31 -10.44 4.22
C GLY A 166 13.79 -11.43 5.28
N LEU A 167 15.10 -11.43 5.58
CA LEU A 167 15.69 -12.24 6.64
C LEU A 167 15.03 -11.99 8.00
N ALA A 168 14.73 -10.73 8.31
CA ALA A 168 14.08 -10.36 9.56
C ALA A 168 12.60 -10.74 9.62
N LEU A 169 11.94 -11.07 8.52
CA LEU A 169 10.54 -11.49 8.49
C LEU A 169 10.39 -13.02 8.43
N GLU A 170 11.49 -13.75 8.19
CA GLU A 170 11.51 -15.20 8.23
C GLU A 170 11.05 -15.72 9.60
N GLY A 171 10.26 -16.81 9.57
CA GLY A 171 9.69 -17.44 10.75
C GLY A 171 8.49 -16.72 11.38
N LEU A 172 8.14 -15.50 10.93
CA LEU A 172 6.90 -14.86 11.40
C LEU A 172 5.66 -15.51 10.78
N THR A 173 4.59 -15.54 11.56
CA THR A 173 3.25 -15.81 11.04
C THR A 173 2.81 -14.70 10.08
N TYR A 174 1.85 -15.03 9.22
CA TYR A 174 1.28 -14.05 8.28
C TYR A 174 0.70 -12.82 9.00
N GLU A 175 -0.02 -13.01 10.11
CA GLU A 175 -0.63 -11.90 10.85
C GLU A 175 0.41 -10.98 11.49
N GLU A 176 1.53 -11.53 12.00
CA GLU A 176 2.65 -10.72 12.50
C GLU A 176 3.29 -9.90 11.37
N LYS A 177 3.52 -10.50 10.19
CA LYS A 177 4.03 -9.78 9.01
C LYS A 177 3.08 -8.65 8.61
N VAL A 178 1.77 -8.92 8.57
CA VAL A 178 0.73 -7.93 8.29
C VAL A 178 0.80 -6.77 9.29
N ASN A 179 0.88 -7.04 10.59
CA ASN A 179 0.91 -5.99 11.61
C ASN A 179 2.20 -5.14 11.57
N LEU A 180 3.34 -5.72 11.20
CA LEU A 180 4.61 -5.01 11.12
C LEU A 180 4.76 -4.14 9.87
N CYS A 181 4.17 -4.54 8.74
CA CYS A 181 4.38 -3.88 7.46
C CYS A 181 3.38 -2.74 7.21
N LYS A 182 3.54 -1.98 6.13
CA LYS A 182 2.50 -1.11 5.54
C LYS A 182 1.49 -1.93 4.73
N ARG A 183 0.33 -1.37 4.45
CA ARG A 183 -0.67 -1.97 3.55
C ARG A 183 -0.26 -1.70 2.09
N PRO A 184 -0.61 -2.59 1.13
CA PRO A 184 -0.20 -2.44 -0.26
C PRO A 184 -0.59 -1.10 -0.89
N GLU A 185 -1.75 -0.55 -0.52
CA GLU A 185 -2.24 0.72 -1.07
C GLU A 185 -1.51 1.98 -0.56
N GLU A 186 -0.66 1.85 0.46
CA GLU A 186 0.14 2.94 1.05
C GLU A 186 1.53 3.08 0.42
N LEU A 187 1.91 2.14 -0.45
CA LEU A 187 3.25 2.00 -1.00
C LEU A 187 3.30 2.46 -2.44
N ASP A 188 4.50 2.83 -2.89
CA ASP A 188 4.76 3.10 -4.30
C ASP A 188 4.53 1.83 -5.14
N PRO A 189 3.65 1.86 -6.16
CA PRO A 189 3.34 0.67 -6.95
C PRO A 189 4.52 0.14 -7.76
N GLU A 190 5.39 1.00 -8.28
CA GLU A 190 6.54 0.56 -9.10
C GLU A 190 7.54 -0.22 -8.24
N MET A 191 7.82 0.28 -7.03
CA MET A 191 8.71 -0.41 -6.09
C MET A 191 8.09 -1.70 -5.55
N LEU A 192 6.79 -1.71 -5.26
CA LEU A 192 6.11 -2.87 -4.69
C LEU A 192 5.93 -4.01 -5.70
N TYR A 193 5.51 -3.68 -6.93
CA TYR A 193 5.10 -4.63 -7.95
C TYR A 193 6.07 -4.77 -9.12
N GLY A 194 7.03 -3.86 -9.32
CA GLY A 194 8.02 -3.95 -10.39
C GLY A 194 8.68 -5.34 -10.50
N PRO A 195 9.14 -5.95 -9.38
CA PRO A 195 9.78 -7.26 -9.43
C PRO A 195 8.88 -8.45 -9.80
N ILE A 196 7.55 -8.33 -9.77
CA ILE A 196 6.66 -9.49 -9.99
C ILE A 196 6.34 -9.73 -11.47
N TRP A 197 6.46 -8.72 -12.32
CA TRP A 197 6.02 -8.80 -13.72
C TRP A 197 6.71 -9.89 -14.55
N PRO A 198 8.01 -10.19 -14.39
CA PRO A 198 8.62 -11.31 -15.07
C PRO A 198 7.94 -12.65 -14.76
N ALA A 199 7.59 -12.91 -13.49
CA ALA A 199 6.91 -14.15 -13.08
C ALA A 199 5.46 -14.18 -13.59
N VAL A 200 4.74 -13.07 -13.47
CA VAL A 200 3.37 -12.93 -13.99
C VAL A 200 3.33 -13.21 -15.50
N ASN A 201 4.22 -12.60 -16.27
CA ASN A 201 4.29 -12.77 -17.72
C ASN A 201 4.77 -14.16 -18.13
N ALA A 202 5.65 -14.80 -17.36
CA ALA A 202 6.03 -16.19 -17.60
C ALA A 202 4.83 -17.14 -17.43
N HIS A 203 4.00 -16.93 -16.41
CA HIS A 203 2.84 -17.79 -16.13
C HIS A 203 1.68 -17.58 -17.12
N LEU A 204 1.35 -16.31 -17.37
CA LEU A 204 0.19 -15.89 -18.16
C LEU A 204 0.51 -15.67 -19.65
N GLY A 205 1.79 -15.66 -20.03
CA GLY A 205 2.24 -15.38 -21.40
C GLY A 205 1.69 -16.36 -22.45
N ARG A 206 1.30 -17.57 -22.03
CA ARG A 206 0.60 -18.55 -22.88
C ARG A 206 -0.71 -18.02 -23.49
N PHE A 207 -1.32 -17.01 -22.85
CA PHE A 207 -2.53 -16.33 -23.31
C PHE A 207 -2.23 -15.06 -24.14
N GLY A 208 -0.96 -14.82 -24.46
CA GLY A 208 -0.51 -13.59 -25.12
C GLY A 208 -0.34 -12.39 -24.18
N ILE A 209 -0.41 -12.60 -22.86
CA ILE A 209 -0.26 -11.56 -21.84
C ILE A 209 1.20 -11.10 -21.74
N SER A 210 1.39 -9.80 -21.68
CA SER A 210 2.67 -9.14 -21.43
C SER A 210 2.38 -7.78 -20.78
N ALA A 211 2.38 -7.74 -19.45
CA ALA A 211 2.03 -6.57 -18.65
C ALA A 211 3.19 -6.09 -17.78
N GLN A 212 3.27 -4.78 -17.54
CA GLN A 212 4.20 -4.11 -16.62
C GLN A 212 3.47 -3.33 -15.52
N SER A 213 2.14 -3.44 -15.47
CA SER A 213 1.29 -2.79 -14.47
C SER A 213 -0.03 -3.55 -14.29
N HIS A 214 -0.73 -3.31 -13.18
CA HIS A 214 -2.07 -3.88 -12.97
C HIS A 214 -3.05 -3.41 -14.04
N GLN A 215 -2.94 -2.15 -14.49
CA GLN A 215 -3.81 -1.58 -15.50
C GLN A 215 -3.67 -2.30 -16.84
N GLU A 216 -2.42 -2.54 -17.27
CA GLU A 216 -2.16 -3.34 -18.46
C GLU A 216 -2.68 -4.77 -18.28
N LEU A 217 -2.40 -5.43 -17.15
CA LEU A 217 -2.85 -6.79 -16.91
C LEU A 217 -4.39 -6.89 -16.96
N VAL A 218 -5.10 -5.99 -16.29
CA VAL A 218 -6.56 -5.95 -16.23
C VAL A 218 -7.17 -5.67 -17.60
N GLU A 219 -6.58 -4.78 -18.39
CA GLU A 219 -7.01 -4.55 -19.77
C GLU A 219 -6.84 -5.81 -20.63
N GLN A 220 -5.68 -6.45 -20.58
CA GLN A 220 -5.38 -7.65 -21.37
C GLN A 220 -6.30 -8.82 -20.97
N LEU A 221 -6.49 -9.05 -19.66
CA LEU A 221 -7.44 -10.05 -19.16
C LEU A 221 -8.89 -9.71 -19.56
N GLY A 222 -9.26 -8.43 -19.55
CA GLY A 222 -10.57 -7.99 -20.02
C GLY A 222 -10.80 -8.28 -21.49
N ILE A 223 -9.83 -8.00 -22.36
CA ILE A 223 -9.91 -8.35 -23.78
C ILE A 223 -10.09 -9.86 -23.95
N LEU A 224 -9.31 -10.66 -23.22
CA LEU A 224 -9.38 -12.12 -23.30
C LEU A 224 -10.72 -12.68 -22.77
N ARG A 225 -11.33 -12.11 -21.73
CA ARG A 225 -12.60 -12.60 -21.17
C ARG A 225 -13.85 -12.00 -21.80
N PHE A 226 -13.84 -10.69 -22.00
CA PHE A 226 -15.01 -9.88 -22.36
C PHE A 226 -14.89 -9.19 -23.72
N GLY A 227 -13.73 -9.28 -24.38
CA GLY A 227 -13.46 -8.57 -25.64
C GLY A 227 -13.24 -7.07 -25.49
N HIS A 228 -13.21 -6.55 -24.26
CA HIS A 228 -12.98 -5.15 -23.95
C HIS A 228 -12.43 -5.00 -22.52
N ARG A 229 -11.94 -3.80 -22.17
CA ARG A 229 -11.51 -3.48 -20.80
C ARG A 229 -12.66 -3.75 -19.79
N PRO A 230 -12.40 -4.36 -18.62
CA PRO A 230 -13.46 -4.73 -17.69
C PRO A 230 -14.27 -3.51 -17.23
N LYS A 231 -15.60 -3.68 -17.17
CA LYS A 231 -16.52 -2.65 -16.68
C LYS A 231 -17.04 -3.04 -15.30
N VAL A 232 -16.92 -2.14 -14.34
CA VAL A 232 -17.39 -2.35 -12.96
C VAL A 232 -18.51 -1.36 -12.66
N GLY A 233 -19.69 -1.88 -12.35
CA GLY A 233 -20.85 -1.10 -11.93
C GLY A 233 -21.08 -1.24 -10.43
N ASP A 234 -21.21 -0.12 -9.71
CA ASP A 234 -21.60 -0.08 -8.30
C ASP A 234 -22.74 0.93 -8.11
N THR A 235 -23.97 0.41 -8.01
CA THR A 235 -25.18 1.23 -7.90
C THR A 235 -25.49 1.69 -6.48
N PHE A 236 -24.69 1.27 -5.50
CA PHE A 236 -24.84 1.61 -4.08
C PHE A 236 -23.46 1.93 -3.48
N CYS A 237 -22.72 2.81 -4.17
CA CYS A 237 -21.29 2.94 -3.97
C CYS A 237 -20.90 3.57 -2.64
N GLY A 238 -21.80 4.32 -2.01
CA GLY A 238 -21.57 4.92 -0.71
C GLY A 238 -20.30 5.76 -0.65
N GLY A 239 -19.33 5.30 0.15
CA GLY A 239 -18.01 5.93 0.29
C GLY A 239 -17.06 5.70 -0.90
N GLY A 240 -17.49 5.02 -1.96
CA GLY A 240 -16.76 4.90 -3.22
C GLY A 240 -15.59 3.91 -3.22
N SER A 241 -15.46 3.02 -2.24
CA SER A 241 -14.30 2.11 -2.14
C SER A 241 -14.19 1.10 -3.28
N ILE A 242 -15.32 0.54 -3.71
CA ILE A 242 -15.37 -0.41 -4.84
C ILE A 242 -14.98 0.30 -6.14
N PRO A 243 -15.66 1.40 -6.54
CA PRO A 243 -15.32 2.09 -7.78
C PRO A 243 -13.90 2.66 -7.75
N PHE A 244 -13.43 3.16 -6.60
CA PHE A 244 -12.08 3.69 -6.47
C PHE A 244 -11.00 2.64 -6.74
N GLU A 245 -11.07 1.48 -6.08
CA GLU A 245 -10.05 0.44 -6.28
C GLU A 245 -10.15 -0.21 -7.66
N ALA A 246 -11.37 -0.43 -8.18
CA ALA A 246 -11.56 -0.93 -9.54
C ALA A 246 -10.94 0.01 -10.58
N ALA A 247 -11.12 1.33 -10.42
CA ALA A 247 -10.52 2.33 -11.30
C ALA A 247 -8.99 2.34 -11.17
N ARG A 248 -8.44 2.23 -9.93
CA ARG A 248 -6.99 2.11 -9.70
C ARG A 248 -6.39 0.91 -10.43
N LEU A 249 -7.12 -0.20 -10.53
CA LEU A 249 -6.70 -1.39 -11.26
C LEU A 249 -6.87 -1.29 -12.78
N GLY A 250 -7.48 -0.23 -13.29
CA GLY A 250 -7.66 0.00 -14.73
C GLY A 250 -9.01 -0.47 -15.29
N CYS A 251 -10.02 -0.71 -14.45
CA CYS A 251 -11.39 -0.96 -14.93
C CYS A 251 -12.06 0.35 -15.38
N ASP A 252 -13.00 0.23 -16.31
CA ASP A 252 -13.97 1.29 -16.59
C ASP A 252 -15.07 1.24 -15.52
N VAL A 253 -15.25 2.32 -14.77
CA VAL A 253 -16.07 2.32 -13.55
C VAL A 253 -17.30 3.20 -13.70
N TYR A 254 -18.45 2.65 -13.33
CA TYR A 254 -19.73 3.34 -13.24
C TYR A 254 -20.25 3.24 -11.81
N ALA A 255 -20.34 4.37 -11.13
CA ALA A 255 -20.78 4.43 -9.75
C ALA A 255 -21.99 5.34 -9.61
N SER A 256 -22.98 4.92 -8.82
CA SER A 256 -24.12 5.74 -8.44
C SER A 256 -24.50 5.50 -6.97
N ASP A 257 -25.13 6.50 -6.37
CA ASP A 257 -25.79 6.38 -5.08
C ASP A 257 -27.05 7.26 -5.08
N LEU A 258 -28.06 6.88 -4.30
CA LEU A 258 -29.25 7.71 -4.13
C LEU A 258 -28.95 8.94 -3.25
N ASN A 259 -27.95 8.84 -2.37
CA ASN A 259 -27.56 9.95 -1.52
C ASN A 259 -26.57 10.89 -2.26
N PRO A 260 -26.93 12.18 -2.45
CA PRO A 260 -26.06 13.12 -3.15
C PRO A 260 -24.71 13.35 -2.44
N VAL A 261 -24.65 13.20 -1.11
CA VAL A 261 -23.39 13.23 -0.35
C VAL A 261 -22.51 12.06 -0.73
N ALA A 262 -23.04 10.83 -0.81
CA ALA A 262 -22.28 9.65 -1.24
C ALA A 262 -21.75 9.79 -2.68
N CYS A 263 -22.56 10.35 -3.59
CA CYS A 263 -22.11 10.68 -4.93
C CYS A 263 -20.93 11.67 -4.92
N MET A 264 -21.01 12.73 -4.12
CA MET A 264 -19.92 13.71 -3.96
C MET A 264 -18.65 13.07 -3.36
N LEU A 265 -18.80 12.20 -2.35
CA LEU A 265 -17.68 11.47 -1.74
C LEU A 265 -17.00 10.54 -2.74
N THR A 266 -17.80 9.80 -3.52
CA THR A 266 -17.29 8.91 -4.56
C THR A 266 -16.58 9.70 -5.66
N TRP A 267 -17.16 10.83 -6.08
CA TRP A 267 -16.51 11.72 -7.03
C TRP A 267 -15.18 12.26 -6.50
N GLY A 268 -15.14 12.70 -5.23
CA GLY A 268 -13.91 13.16 -4.58
C GLY A 268 -12.87 12.05 -4.45
N ALA A 269 -13.28 10.81 -4.14
CA ALA A 269 -12.36 9.68 -4.08
C ALA A 269 -11.68 9.45 -5.44
N LEU A 270 -12.44 9.46 -6.53
CA LEU A 270 -11.92 9.24 -7.87
C LEU A 270 -11.06 10.42 -8.37
N ASN A 271 -11.53 11.65 -8.20
CA ASN A 271 -10.95 12.83 -8.85
C ASN A 271 -9.97 13.62 -7.99
N ILE A 272 -9.97 13.44 -6.67
CA ILE A 272 -9.06 14.14 -5.75
C ILE A 272 -8.04 13.13 -5.19
N ILE A 273 -8.51 12.05 -4.56
CA ILE A 273 -7.59 11.05 -3.99
C ILE A 273 -6.90 10.25 -5.09
N GLY A 274 -7.63 9.92 -6.16
CA GLY A 274 -7.11 9.22 -7.33
C GLY A 274 -6.31 10.08 -8.31
N ALA A 275 -6.25 11.40 -8.12
CA ALA A 275 -5.56 12.31 -9.04
C ALA A 275 -4.04 12.08 -9.09
N SER A 276 -3.41 12.50 -10.19
CA SER A 276 -1.95 12.53 -10.30
C SER A 276 -1.34 13.52 -9.29
N PRO A 277 -0.06 13.38 -8.92
CA PRO A 277 0.61 14.31 -8.01
C PRO A 277 0.50 15.77 -8.44
N GLU A 278 0.59 16.04 -9.75
CA GLU A 278 0.47 17.38 -10.32
C GLU A 278 -0.93 17.93 -10.09
N ARG A 279 -1.95 17.12 -10.39
CA ARG A 279 -3.35 17.53 -10.23
C ARG A 279 -3.74 17.68 -8.76
N ARG A 280 -3.16 16.89 -7.86
CA ARG A 280 -3.34 17.08 -6.41
C ARG A 280 -2.74 18.39 -5.93
N ALA A 281 -1.53 18.73 -6.37
CA ALA A 281 -0.90 20.00 -6.02
C ALA A 281 -1.73 21.20 -6.50
N GLU A 282 -2.30 21.12 -7.71
CA GLU A 282 -3.26 22.11 -8.21
C GLU A 282 -4.50 22.24 -7.32
N ILE A 283 -5.11 21.10 -6.92
CA ILE A 283 -6.29 21.08 -6.05
C ILE A 283 -5.97 21.67 -4.67
N GLU A 284 -4.84 21.30 -4.06
CA GLU A 284 -4.41 21.83 -2.77
C GLU A 284 -4.16 23.34 -2.84
N GLN A 285 -3.57 23.82 -3.93
CA GLN A 285 -3.35 25.24 -4.15
C GLN A 285 -4.68 25.99 -4.29
N ALA A 286 -5.61 25.49 -5.11
CA ALA A 286 -6.94 26.07 -5.25
C ALA A 286 -7.73 26.07 -3.91
N GLN A 287 -7.61 24.99 -3.12
CA GLN A 287 -8.23 24.93 -1.79
C GLN A 287 -7.64 25.99 -0.84
N ARG A 288 -6.32 26.19 -0.87
CA ARG A 288 -5.65 27.27 -0.10
C ARG A 288 -6.17 28.64 -0.52
N GLU A 289 -6.23 28.92 -1.82
CA GLU A 289 -6.70 30.21 -2.34
C GLU A 289 -8.15 30.51 -1.96
N VAL A 290 -9.04 29.53 -2.06
CA VAL A 290 -10.44 29.68 -1.62
C VAL A 290 -10.53 29.89 -0.12
N ALA A 291 -9.76 29.13 0.67
CA ALA A 291 -9.73 29.30 2.12
C ALA A 291 -9.25 30.70 2.51
N GLU A 292 -8.20 31.21 1.85
CA GLU A 292 -7.69 32.57 2.06
C GLU A 292 -8.70 33.64 1.64
N ALA A 293 -9.40 33.47 0.52
CA ALA A 293 -10.43 34.41 0.06
C ALA A 293 -11.62 34.47 1.03
N VAL A 294 -12.10 33.31 1.49
CA VAL A 294 -13.16 33.21 2.50
C VAL A 294 -12.69 33.82 3.83
N ASP A 295 -11.44 33.57 4.23
CA ASP A 295 -10.85 34.16 5.43
C ASP A 295 -10.85 35.69 5.37
N GLN A 296 -10.44 36.26 4.23
CA GLN A 296 -10.45 37.71 4.00
C GLN A 296 -11.86 38.30 4.05
N GLU A 297 -12.85 37.61 3.47
CA GLU A 297 -14.25 38.05 3.52
C GLU A 297 -14.79 38.01 4.95
N ILE A 298 -14.50 36.94 5.70
CA ILE A 298 -14.87 36.81 7.12
C ILE A 298 -14.21 37.91 7.97
N VAL A 299 -12.92 38.20 7.74
CA VAL A 299 -12.22 39.31 8.38
C VAL A 299 -12.89 40.65 8.06
N THR A 300 -13.27 40.87 6.79
CA THR A 300 -13.95 42.09 6.34
C THR A 300 -15.32 42.26 6.99
N LEU A 301 -16.06 41.17 7.17
CA LEU A 301 -17.36 41.17 7.84
C LEU A 301 -17.25 41.50 9.35
N GLY A 302 -16.05 41.41 9.93
CA GLY A 302 -15.79 41.76 11.34
C GLY A 302 -16.44 40.81 12.35
N ILE A 303 -17.05 39.71 11.89
CA ILE A 303 -17.86 38.80 12.72
C ILE A 303 -17.02 37.89 13.63
N GLU A 304 -15.72 37.74 13.37
CA GLU A 304 -14.82 36.89 14.15
C GLU A 304 -13.85 37.65 15.07
N HIS A 305 -13.90 38.99 15.07
CA HIS A 305 -13.01 39.83 15.88
C HIS A 305 -13.78 40.56 16.98
N ASN A 306 -13.29 40.50 18.21
CA ASN A 306 -13.86 41.28 19.31
C ASN A 306 -13.42 42.76 19.27
N GLU A 307 -13.93 43.60 20.18
CA GLU A 307 -13.57 45.02 20.31
C GLU A 307 -12.08 45.29 20.57
N ARG A 308 -11.30 44.26 20.93
CA ARG A 308 -9.85 44.30 21.16
C ARG A 308 -9.04 43.80 19.96
N GLY A 309 -9.70 43.36 18.89
CA GLY A 309 -9.06 42.80 17.69
C GLY A 309 -8.65 41.32 17.83
N ASP A 310 -9.08 40.62 18.88
CA ASP A 310 -8.78 39.19 19.02
C ASP A 310 -9.70 38.35 18.15
N ARG A 311 -9.11 37.43 17.38
CA ARG A 311 -9.85 36.47 16.54
C ARG A 311 -10.19 35.19 17.31
N ALA A 312 -11.43 34.74 17.21
CA ALA A 312 -11.84 33.45 17.75
C ALA A 312 -11.14 32.30 17.00
N LYS A 313 -10.37 31.47 17.71
CA LYS A 313 -9.65 30.31 17.13
C LYS A 313 -10.45 29.01 17.11
N ALA A 314 -11.50 28.93 17.93
CA ALA A 314 -12.38 27.78 18.02
C ALA A 314 -13.73 28.24 18.56
N TYR A 315 -14.81 27.73 17.97
CA TYR A 315 -16.18 27.93 18.44
C TYR A 315 -16.64 26.63 19.11
N LEU A 316 -16.95 26.67 20.42
CA LEU A 316 -17.60 25.54 21.09
C LEU A 316 -19.10 25.64 20.85
N GLY A 317 -19.62 24.86 19.90
CA GLY A 317 -21.07 24.71 19.73
C GLY A 317 -21.63 23.73 20.76
N LEU A 318 -22.48 24.20 21.67
CA LEU A 318 -23.34 23.34 22.47
C LEU A 318 -24.50 22.88 21.59
N ALA A 319 -24.46 21.64 21.13
CA ALA A 319 -25.63 21.00 20.53
C ALA A 319 -26.59 20.60 21.66
N GLU A 320 -27.49 21.49 22.05
CA GLU A 320 -28.66 21.10 22.84
C GLU A 320 -29.57 20.23 21.97
N LYS A 321 -29.58 18.93 22.25
CA LYS A 321 -30.64 18.04 21.78
C LYS A 321 -31.90 18.36 22.58
N SER A 322 -32.86 19.03 21.95
CA SER A 322 -34.26 19.01 22.40
C SER A 322 -34.94 17.71 21.98
#